data_AF-A0A258NAD4-F1
#
_entry.id   AF-A0A258NAD4-F1
#
_cell.length_a   1.000
_cell.length_b   1.000
_cell.length_c   1.000
_cell.angle_alpha   90.00
_cell.angle_beta   90.00
_cell.angle_gamma   90.00
#
_symmetry.space_group_name_H-M   'P 1'
#
loop_
_entity.id
_entity.type
_entity.pdbx_description
1 polymer ?
#
loop_
_entity_poly.entity_id
_entity_poly.type
_entity_poly.pdbx_seq_one_letter_code
_entity_poly.pdbx_strand_id
1 'polypeptide(L)'
;MTVASQPLSITLGDNNELVKGANNLTYIKKFDIAVADAAGNAVPNAQISASVDLRSYGKGLYASPRTWCRNEDLNRNGFLDADEILAGDGDGEISPRKADVVLSFIGDKTTGTNGRATIQVEYPMNVATWLQYAVKVTTSVAGSEGVVEKTYTTGFVEGDDKNGSFLTPAYGVNDCFTPD
;
A
#
# COMPACT_ATOMS: atom_id res chain seq x y z
N MET A 1 14.95 9.70 38.05
CA MET A 1 13.55 9.37 37.74
C MET A 1 13.46 9.11 36.25
N THR A 2 13.26 7.85 35.85
CA THR A 2 13.00 7.51 34.44
C THR A 2 11.48 7.60 34.26
N VAL A 3 11.01 8.61 33.52
CA VAL A 3 9.61 8.63 33.10
C VAL A 3 9.41 7.40 32.23
N ALA A 4 8.61 6.44 32.70
CA ALA A 4 8.20 5.32 31.87
C ALA A 4 7.37 5.90 30.71
N SER A 5 7.88 5.74 29.50
CA SER A 5 7.19 6.21 28.30
C SER A 5 5.87 5.45 28.14
N GLN A 6 4.74 6.15 28.06
CA GLN A 6 3.42 5.52 27.96
C GLN A 6 3.19 4.99 26.54
N PRO A 7 2.82 3.72 26.33
CA PRO A 7 2.68 3.16 24.98
C PRO A 7 1.66 3.96 24.16
N LEU A 8 2.02 4.23 22.90
CA LEU A 8 1.11 4.86 21.94
C LEU A 8 0.36 3.77 21.19
N SER A 9 -0.96 3.89 21.14
CA SER A 9 -1.77 3.08 20.24
C SER A 9 -1.92 3.80 18.91
N ILE A 10 -1.71 3.08 17.81
CA ILE A 10 -1.93 3.59 16.45
C ILE A 10 -2.88 2.66 15.71
N THR A 11 -3.84 3.23 14.99
CA THR A 11 -4.77 2.50 14.13
C THR A 11 -4.74 3.06 12.72
N LEU A 12 -4.79 2.15 11.74
CA LEU A 12 -4.99 2.46 10.33
C LEU A 12 -6.37 1.97 9.90
N GLY A 13 -7.25 2.88 9.50
CA GLY A 13 -8.62 2.59 9.05
C GLY A 13 -8.87 3.07 7.63
N ASP A 14 -9.90 2.51 6.99
CA ASP A 14 -10.41 2.96 5.70
C ASP A 14 -11.93 2.73 5.63
N ASN A 15 -12.59 3.39 4.69
CA ASN A 15 -14.04 3.29 4.48
C ASN A 15 -14.39 2.38 3.29
N ASN A 16 -13.42 1.63 2.75
CA ASN A 16 -13.54 0.84 1.53
C ASN A 16 -13.92 1.60 0.25
N GLU A 17 -14.05 2.93 0.29
CA GLU A 17 -14.34 3.73 -0.89
C GLU A 17 -13.06 4.03 -1.68
N LEU A 18 -13.23 4.17 -3.00
CA LEU A 18 -12.20 4.64 -3.91
C LEU A 18 -12.74 5.85 -4.67
N VAL A 19 -11.84 6.75 -5.07
CA VAL A 19 -12.16 7.85 -5.98
C VAL A 19 -11.20 7.84 -7.16
N LYS A 20 -11.63 8.42 -8.28
CA LYS A 20 -10.75 8.62 -9.43
C LYS A 20 -9.82 9.79 -9.14
N GLY A 21 -8.54 9.62 -9.46
CA GLY A 21 -7.56 10.70 -9.38
C GLY A 21 -7.63 11.62 -10.60
N ALA A 22 -6.56 12.40 -10.80
CA ALA A 22 -6.51 13.39 -11.87
C ALA A 22 -6.69 12.73 -13.25
N ASN A 23 -7.43 13.40 -14.14
CA ASN A 23 -7.69 12.97 -15.51
C ASN A 23 -8.39 11.60 -15.65
N ASN A 24 -8.93 11.02 -14.56
CA ASN A 24 -9.53 9.69 -14.54
C ASN A 24 -8.57 8.58 -15.02
N LEU A 25 -7.29 8.65 -14.65
CA LEU A 25 -6.28 7.63 -15.01
C LEU A 25 -5.82 6.77 -13.82
N THR A 26 -6.17 7.17 -12.60
CA THR A 26 -5.75 6.53 -11.35
C THR A 26 -6.94 6.31 -10.42
N TYR A 27 -6.79 5.37 -9.48
CA TYR A 27 -7.65 5.22 -8.31
C TYR A 27 -6.93 5.65 -7.06
N ILE A 28 -7.66 6.29 -6.14
CA ILE A 28 -7.16 6.77 -4.86
C ILE A 28 -7.96 6.10 -3.75
N LYS A 29 -7.26 5.46 -2.80
CA LYS A 29 -7.81 4.97 -1.54
C LYS A 29 -7.25 5.79 -0.38
N LYS A 30 -8.13 6.31 0.47
CA LYS A 30 -7.77 7.14 1.63
C LYS A 30 -7.74 6.29 2.90
N PHE A 31 -6.83 6.62 3.79
CA PHE A 31 -6.72 5.99 5.10
C PHE A 31 -6.75 7.02 6.21
N ASP A 32 -7.50 6.70 7.23
CA ASP A 32 -7.54 7.41 8.50
C ASP A 32 -6.48 6.80 9.44
N ILE A 33 -5.69 7.67 10.05
CA ILE A 33 -4.70 7.29 11.05
C ILE A 33 -5.14 7.90 12.37
N ALA A 34 -5.32 7.07 13.40
CA ALA A 34 -5.65 7.51 14.74
C ALA A 34 -4.50 7.18 15.70
N VAL A 35 -4.10 8.17 16.51
CA VAL A 35 -3.12 8.01 17.57
C VAL A 35 -3.75 8.37 18.91
N ALA A 36 -3.65 7.45 19.86
CA ALA A 36 -4.18 7.62 21.21
C ALA A 36 -3.16 7.18 22.27
N ASP A 37 -3.26 7.79 23.45
CA ASP A 37 -2.51 7.36 24.64
C ASP A 37 -3.10 6.08 25.27
N ALA A 38 -2.47 5.61 26.35
CA ALA A 38 -2.90 4.40 27.05
C ALA A 38 -4.30 4.52 27.70
N ALA A 39 -4.81 5.73 27.90
CA ALA A 39 -6.15 6.00 28.42
C ALA A 39 -7.19 6.19 27.29
N GLY A 40 -6.76 6.14 26.02
CA GLY A 40 -7.62 6.33 24.85
C GLY A 40 -7.84 7.79 24.47
N ASN A 41 -7.09 8.73 25.06
CA ASN A 41 -7.19 10.14 24.66
C ASN A 41 -6.44 10.39 23.36
N ALA A 42 -7.00 11.26 22.53
CA ALA A 42 -6.35 11.74 21.32
C ALA A 42 -4.98 12.38 21.61
N VAL A 43 -3.96 11.99 20.86
CA VAL A 43 -2.63 12.60 20.96
C VAL A 43 -2.43 13.55 19.78
N PRO A 44 -2.50 14.88 19.99
CA PRO A 44 -2.25 15.85 18.94
C PRO A 44 -0.77 16.05 18.65
N ASN A 45 -0.45 16.52 17.46
CA ASN A 45 0.91 16.82 16.98
C ASN A 45 1.87 15.62 17.04
N ALA A 46 1.34 14.39 17.03
CA ALA A 46 2.15 13.18 16.94
C ALA A 46 2.74 13.07 15.53
N GLN A 47 4.05 12.93 15.42
CA GLN A 47 4.73 12.83 14.12
C GLN A 47 4.44 11.48 13.49
N ILE A 48 3.93 11.49 12.25
CA ILE A 48 3.59 10.30 11.49
C ILE A 48 4.64 10.05 10.40
N SER A 49 5.12 8.81 10.33
CA SER A 49 5.83 8.28 9.17
C SER A 49 4.99 7.18 8.53
N ALA A 50 4.88 7.21 7.22
CA ALA A 50 4.11 6.22 6.47
C ALA A 50 4.92 5.74 5.26
N SER A 51 4.83 4.44 4.97
CA SER A 51 5.46 3.83 3.79
C SER A 51 4.52 2.82 3.16
N VAL A 52 4.68 2.62 1.86
CA VAL A 52 3.99 1.58 1.09
C VAL A 52 5.01 0.60 0.52
N ASP A 53 4.63 -0.67 0.51
CA ASP A 53 5.47 -1.77 0.04
C ASP A 53 4.66 -2.77 -0.77
N LEU A 54 5.07 -3.05 -2.01
CA LEU A 54 4.36 -3.96 -2.92
C LEU A 54 4.74 -5.40 -2.60
N ARG A 55 3.82 -6.21 -2.08
CA ARG A 55 4.13 -7.56 -1.58
C ARG A 55 4.11 -8.60 -2.69
N SER A 56 3.12 -8.49 -3.57
CA SER A 56 2.87 -9.47 -4.61
C SER A 56 2.07 -8.84 -5.75
N TYR A 57 2.21 -9.45 -6.92
CA TYR A 57 1.45 -9.13 -8.12
C TYR A 57 0.71 -10.38 -8.60
N GLY A 58 -0.39 -10.19 -9.31
CA GLY A 58 -1.19 -11.28 -9.85
C GLY A 58 -0.90 -11.50 -11.33
N LYS A 59 -0.74 -12.76 -11.73
CA LYS A 59 -0.81 -13.22 -13.12
C LYS A 59 -2.08 -14.06 -13.32
N GLY A 60 -2.51 -14.23 -14.57
CA GLY A 60 -3.62 -15.10 -14.97
C GLY A 60 -4.72 -14.36 -15.72
N LEU A 61 -5.69 -15.11 -16.26
CA LEU A 61 -6.88 -14.51 -16.89
C LEU A 61 -7.75 -13.80 -15.85
N TYR A 62 -8.31 -12.63 -16.19
CA TYR A 62 -9.12 -11.83 -15.26
C TYR A 62 -10.34 -12.59 -14.69
N ALA A 63 -10.98 -13.43 -15.50
CA ALA A 63 -12.14 -14.22 -15.10
C ALA A 63 -11.78 -15.48 -14.28
N SER A 64 -10.49 -15.73 -14.05
CA SER A 64 -9.98 -16.88 -13.31
C SER A 64 -9.37 -16.44 -11.97
N PRO A 65 -9.19 -17.37 -11.01
CA PRO A 65 -8.36 -17.11 -9.84
C PRO A 65 -6.96 -16.64 -10.26
N ARG A 66 -6.44 -15.62 -9.58
CA ARG A 66 -5.10 -15.09 -9.85
C ARG A 66 -4.05 -16.01 -9.25
N THR A 67 -2.94 -16.17 -9.97
CA THR A 67 -1.70 -16.69 -9.43
C THR A 67 -0.95 -15.53 -8.80
N TRP A 68 -0.80 -15.54 -7.47
CA TRP A 68 -0.09 -14.48 -6.76
C TRP A 68 1.41 -14.77 -6.70
N CYS A 69 2.19 -13.93 -7.37
CA CYS A 69 3.64 -13.97 -7.43
C CYS A 69 4.22 -12.97 -6.43
N ARG A 70 5.30 -13.34 -5.76
CA ARG A 70 6.01 -12.40 -4.86
C ARG A 70 6.63 -11.29 -5.70
N ASN A 71 6.76 -10.10 -5.11
CA ASN A 71 7.58 -9.06 -5.71
C ASN A 71 8.98 -9.59 -6.00
N GLU A 72 9.47 -9.35 -7.22
CA GLU A 72 10.77 -9.82 -7.70
C GLU A 72 11.94 -9.06 -7.10
N ASP A 73 11.73 -7.84 -6.61
CA ASP A 73 12.68 -7.13 -5.74
C ASP A 73 12.61 -7.74 -4.33
N LEU A 74 13.31 -8.87 -4.14
CA LEU A 74 13.31 -9.67 -2.92
C LEU A 74 14.02 -8.94 -1.78
N ASN A 75 15.09 -8.21 -2.10
CA ASN A 75 15.88 -7.48 -1.10
C ASN A 75 15.42 -6.03 -0.87
N ARG A 76 14.43 -5.55 -1.64
CA ARG A 76 13.79 -4.24 -1.51
C ARG A 76 14.71 -3.06 -1.81
N ASN A 77 15.70 -3.25 -2.69
CA ASN A 77 16.67 -2.22 -3.07
C ASN A 77 16.23 -1.40 -4.30
N GLY A 78 15.17 -1.80 -5.00
CA GLY A 78 14.64 -1.14 -6.19
C GLY A 78 15.35 -1.50 -7.50
N PHE A 79 16.18 -2.54 -7.51
CA PHE A 79 16.88 -3.09 -8.67
C PHE A 79 16.52 -4.56 -8.84
N LEU A 80 16.65 -5.06 -10.07
CA LEU A 80 16.51 -6.49 -10.35
C LEU A 80 17.90 -7.10 -10.33
N ASP A 81 18.20 -7.87 -9.29
CA ASP A 81 19.48 -8.54 -9.13
C ASP A 81 19.53 -9.89 -9.86
N ALA A 82 20.73 -10.39 -10.16
CA ALA A 82 20.90 -11.59 -10.99
C ALA A 82 20.29 -12.85 -10.37
N ASP A 83 20.30 -12.97 -9.05
CA ASP A 83 19.64 -14.05 -8.30
C ASP A 83 18.12 -13.88 -8.24
N GLU A 84 17.62 -12.66 -8.35
CA GLU A 84 16.19 -12.34 -8.42
C GLU A 84 15.60 -12.66 -9.80
N ILE A 85 16.34 -12.40 -10.89
CA ILE A 85 15.94 -12.82 -12.26
C ILE A 85 15.69 -14.33 -12.32
N LEU A 86 16.57 -15.12 -11.70
CA LEU A 86 16.45 -16.59 -11.68
C LEU A 86 15.31 -17.09 -10.79
N ALA A 87 14.87 -16.29 -9.82
CA ALA A 87 13.81 -16.62 -8.87
C ALA A 87 12.43 -16.06 -9.27
N GLY A 88 12.40 -15.08 -10.19
CA GLY A 88 11.18 -14.50 -10.78
C GLY A 88 10.78 -15.18 -12.09
N ASP A 89 10.06 -14.45 -12.93
CA ASP A 89 9.63 -14.97 -14.23
C ASP A 89 10.69 -14.91 -15.33
N GLY A 90 11.77 -14.17 -15.10
CA GLY A 90 12.94 -14.12 -15.99
C GLY A 90 12.78 -13.18 -17.19
N ASP A 91 11.80 -12.28 -17.19
CA ASP A 91 11.60 -11.28 -18.25
C ASP A 91 12.65 -10.14 -18.24
N GLY A 92 13.36 -9.99 -17.12
CA GLY A 92 14.40 -8.97 -16.93
C GLY A 92 13.89 -7.61 -16.46
N GLU A 93 12.63 -7.51 -16.03
CA GLU A 93 12.01 -6.32 -15.43
C GLU A 93 11.58 -6.60 -13.98
N ILE A 94 11.50 -5.57 -13.13
CA ILE A 94 10.96 -5.75 -11.77
C ILE A 94 9.44 -5.72 -11.82
N SER A 95 8.81 -6.83 -11.47
CA SER A 95 7.37 -6.92 -11.24
C SER A 95 7.03 -7.10 -9.76
N PRO A 96 6.18 -6.23 -9.18
CA PRO A 96 5.73 -4.94 -9.69
C PRO A 96 6.74 -3.82 -9.44
N ARG A 97 6.67 -2.76 -10.24
CA ARG A 97 7.53 -1.58 -10.05
C ARG A 97 7.04 -0.80 -8.83
N LYS A 98 7.97 -0.29 -8.02
CA LYS A 98 7.63 0.53 -6.84
C LYS A 98 6.75 1.76 -7.16
N ALA A 99 6.81 2.26 -8.39
CA ALA A 99 6.00 3.38 -8.87
C ALA A 99 4.52 3.02 -9.13
N ASP A 100 4.16 1.74 -9.18
CA ASP A 100 2.78 1.29 -9.45
C ASP A 100 1.81 1.70 -8.32
N VAL A 101 2.33 1.94 -7.12
CA VAL A 101 1.55 2.40 -5.96
C VAL A 101 2.30 3.52 -5.23
N VAL A 102 1.70 4.71 -5.19
CA VAL A 102 2.29 5.90 -4.56
C VAL A 102 1.52 6.28 -3.31
N LEU A 103 2.23 6.56 -2.22
CA LEU A 103 1.67 7.04 -0.96
C LEU A 103 1.94 8.54 -0.77
N SER A 104 0.94 9.28 -0.30
CA SER A 104 1.07 10.69 0.05
C SER A 104 0.21 11.06 1.27
N PHE A 105 0.53 12.18 1.92
CA PHE A 105 -0.25 12.72 3.02
C PHE A 105 -1.33 13.67 2.49
N ILE A 106 -2.51 13.66 3.12
CA ILE A 106 -3.52 14.68 2.94
C ILE A 106 -3.41 15.64 4.13
N GLY A 107 -2.79 16.79 3.90
CA GLY A 107 -2.47 17.76 4.96
C GLY A 107 -1.12 17.47 5.60
N ASP A 108 -1.03 17.72 6.92
CA ASP A 108 0.22 17.63 7.66
C ASP A 108 0.64 16.18 7.95
N LYS A 109 1.94 16.00 8.20
CA LYS A 109 2.53 14.72 8.67
C LYS A 109 2.40 14.53 10.19
N THR A 110 1.48 15.27 10.81
CA THR A 110 1.22 15.23 12.25
C THR A 110 -0.27 15.04 12.49
N THR A 111 -0.63 14.46 13.63
CA THR A 111 -2.03 14.37 14.03
C THR A 111 -2.61 15.73 14.42
N GLY A 112 -3.88 15.97 14.09
CA GLY A 112 -4.64 17.13 14.53
C GLY A 112 -5.07 17.04 16.01
N THR A 113 -5.87 18.01 16.46
CA THR A 113 -6.38 18.07 17.85
C THR A 113 -7.24 16.88 18.26
N ASN A 114 -7.83 16.19 17.30
CA ASN A 114 -8.59 14.95 17.47
C ASN A 114 -7.72 13.69 17.46
N GLY A 115 -6.39 13.82 17.37
CA GLY A 115 -5.46 12.69 17.33
C GLY A 115 -5.47 11.95 15.99
N ARG A 116 -5.94 12.61 14.91
CA ARG A 116 -6.10 11.99 13.59
C ARG A 116 -5.22 12.63 12.54
N ALA A 117 -4.78 11.82 11.58
CA ALA A 117 -4.12 12.24 10.35
C ALA A 117 -4.68 11.44 9.17
N THR A 118 -4.42 11.88 7.94
CA THR A 118 -4.91 11.20 6.75
C THR A 118 -3.80 11.02 5.73
N ILE A 119 -3.72 9.81 5.18
CA ILE A 119 -2.86 9.49 4.03
C ILE A 119 -3.73 8.96 2.90
N GLN A 120 -3.17 8.95 1.70
CA GLN A 120 -3.77 8.29 0.55
C GLN A 120 -2.75 7.45 -0.18
N VAL A 121 -3.26 6.41 -0.82
CA VAL A 121 -2.53 5.59 -1.77
C VAL A 121 -3.21 5.75 -3.13
N GLU A 122 -2.41 5.99 -4.16
CA GLU A 122 -2.83 6.21 -5.54
C GLU A 122 -2.11 5.24 -6.47
N TYR A 123 -2.84 4.66 -7.43
CA TYR A 123 -2.29 3.73 -8.42
C TYR A 123 -3.03 3.83 -9.76
N PRO A 124 -2.36 3.52 -10.88
CA PRO A 124 -2.98 3.46 -12.20
C PRO A 124 -4.18 2.50 -12.27
N MET A 125 -5.18 2.83 -13.08
CA MET A 125 -6.38 2.00 -13.17
C MET A 125 -6.12 0.59 -13.72
N ASN A 126 -5.09 0.38 -14.55
CA ASN A 126 -4.78 -0.93 -15.12
C ASN A 126 -4.21 -1.93 -14.11
N VAL A 127 -3.61 -1.46 -13.00
CA VAL A 127 -3.08 -2.35 -11.94
C VAL A 127 -4.09 -2.66 -10.84
N ALA A 128 -5.33 -2.16 -10.96
CA ALA A 128 -6.42 -2.54 -10.06
C ALA A 128 -6.64 -4.05 -10.06
N THR A 129 -6.92 -4.65 -8.91
CA THR A 129 -7.08 -6.10 -8.68
C THR A 129 -5.82 -6.96 -8.86
N TRP A 130 -4.73 -6.40 -9.38
CA TRP A 130 -3.51 -7.12 -9.74
C TRP A 130 -2.36 -6.95 -8.74
N LEU A 131 -2.51 -6.13 -7.71
CA LEU A 131 -1.45 -5.83 -6.75
C LEU A 131 -1.90 -6.02 -5.31
N GLN A 132 -1.02 -6.59 -4.49
CA GLN A 132 -1.12 -6.53 -3.04
C GLN A 132 -0.03 -5.62 -2.49
N TYR A 133 -0.41 -4.68 -1.64
CA TYR A 133 0.48 -3.70 -1.04
C TYR A 133 0.25 -3.62 0.47
N ALA A 134 1.34 -3.44 1.21
CA ALA A 134 1.30 -3.18 2.64
C ALA A 134 1.46 -1.68 2.89
N VAL A 135 0.60 -1.11 3.71
CA VAL A 135 0.75 0.24 4.26
C VAL A 135 1.21 0.10 5.69
N LYS A 136 2.40 0.65 5.97
CA LYS A 136 2.98 0.72 7.30
C LYS A 136 2.97 2.16 7.78
N VAL A 137 2.47 2.37 8.99
CA VAL A 137 2.45 3.67 9.64
C VAL A 137 3.12 3.55 11.00
N THR A 138 4.01 4.49 11.31
CA THR A 138 4.66 4.62 12.61
C THR A 138 4.46 6.02 13.17
N THR A 139 4.49 6.10 14.49
CA THR A 139 4.46 7.37 15.23
C THR A 139 5.43 7.30 16.39
N SER A 140 6.01 8.44 16.77
CA SER A 140 6.79 8.55 18.00
C SER A 140 6.43 9.83 18.77
N VAL A 141 6.19 9.69 20.08
CA VAL A 141 5.93 10.81 20.99
C VAL A 141 6.64 10.55 22.32
N ALA A 142 7.52 11.47 22.71
CA ALA A 142 8.19 11.48 24.03
C ALA A 142 8.88 10.16 24.45
N GLY A 143 9.41 9.39 23.50
CA GLY A 143 10.09 8.12 23.75
C GLY A 143 9.22 6.87 23.60
N SER A 144 7.93 7.04 23.28
CA SER A 144 7.02 5.95 22.93
C SER A 144 6.88 5.84 21.43
N GLU A 145 6.77 4.62 20.92
CA GLU A 145 6.54 4.33 19.52
C GLU A 145 5.27 3.52 19.34
N GLY A 146 4.51 3.84 18.30
CA GLY A 146 3.38 3.05 17.82
C GLY A 146 3.65 2.63 16.38
N VAL A 147 3.31 1.38 16.04
CA VAL A 147 3.43 0.84 14.67
C VAL A 147 2.16 0.08 14.31
N VAL A 148 1.66 0.29 13.09
CA VAL A 148 0.62 -0.54 12.48
C VAL A 148 1.00 -0.82 11.03
N GLU A 149 0.75 -2.05 10.58
CA GLU A 149 0.89 -2.46 9.19
C GLU A 149 -0.34 -3.25 8.77
N LYS A 150 -0.87 -2.96 7.59
CA LYS A 150 -1.98 -3.70 6.98
C LYS A 150 -1.73 -3.91 5.49
N THR A 151 -2.13 -5.08 5.00
CA THR A 151 -2.07 -5.44 3.59
C THR A 151 -3.42 -5.22 2.92
N TYR A 152 -3.38 -4.67 1.71
CA TYR A 152 -4.52 -4.36 0.87
C TYR A 152 -4.29 -4.93 -0.52
N THR A 153 -5.38 -5.23 -1.22
CA THR A 153 -5.36 -5.48 -2.67
C THR A 153 -5.81 -4.21 -3.38
N THR A 154 -5.18 -3.83 -4.49
CA THR A 154 -5.67 -2.74 -5.32
C THR A 154 -7.11 -3.04 -5.76
N GLY A 155 -7.98 -2.04 -5.63
CA GLY A 155 -9.38 -2.10 -6.00
C GLY A 155 -9.69 -1.18 -7.17
N PHE A 156 -10.96 -1.07 -7.51
CA PHE A 156 -11.47 -0.14 -8.50
C PHE A 156 -12.72 0.53 -7.98
N VAL A 157 -13.08 1.67 -8.56
CA VAL A 157 -14.31 2.40 -8.22
C VAL A 157 -15.52 1.62 -8.74
N GLU A 158 -16.61 1.58 -7.97
CA GLU A 158 -17.86 0.95 -8.39
C GLU A 158 -18.32 1.49 -9.76
N GLY A 159 -18.69 0.59 -10.66
CA GLY A 159 -19.12 0.90 -12.03
C GLY A 159 -18.05 0.76 -13.12
N ASP A 160 -16.78 0.61 -12.76
CA ASP A 160 -15.70 0.32 -13.73
C ASP A 160 -15.53 -1.20 -14.00
N ASP A 161 -16.42 -2.05 -13.47
CA ASP A 161 -16.35 -3.52 -13.54
C ASP A 161 -16.44 -4.10 -14.97
N LYS A 162 -16.99 -3.34 -15.92
CA LYS A 162 -17.24 -3.81 -17.29
C LYS A 162 -16.26 -3.28 -18.33
N ASN A 163 -15.60 -2.16 -18.05
CA ASN A 163 -14.74 -1.44 -19.01
C ASN A 163 -13.41 -1.00 -18.41
N GLY A 164 -13.09 -1.42 -17.19
CA GLY A 164 -11.82 -1.11 -16.56
C GLY A 164 -10.63 -1.67 -17.34
N SER A 165 -9.56 -0.90 -17.44
CA SER A 165 -8.31 -1.36 -18.08
C SER A 165 -7.68 -2.56 -17.35
N PHE A 166 -8.01 -2.75 -16.07
CA PHE A 166 -7.60 -3.91 -15.28
C PHE A 166 -8.27 -5.24 -15.70
N LEU A 167 -9.26 -5.22 -16.60
CA LEU A 167 -9.82 -6.44 -17.17
C LEU A 167 -8.81 -7.17 -18.07
N THR A 168 -7.76 -6.46 -18.51
CA THR A 168 -6.58 -7.06 -19.12
C THR A 168 -5.52 -7.30 -18.05
N PRO A 169 -4.93 -8.51 -17.97
CA PRO A 169 -3.89 -8.81 -16.99
C PRO A 169 -2.67 -7.90 -17.17
N ALA A 170 -2.34 -7.12 -16.13
CA ALA A 170 -1.24 -6.16 -16.17
C ALA A 170 0.15 -6.82 -16.19
N TYR A 171 0.24 -8.02 -15.61
CA TYR A 171 1.44 -8.85 -15.52
C TYR A 171 1.18 -10.20 -16.20
N GLY A 172 0.42 -10.19 -17.30
CA GLY A 172 0.06 -11.35 -18.13
C GLY A 172 -0.54 -12.57 -17.42
N VAL A 173 -0.39 -13.75 -18.01
CA VAL A 173 -1.26 -14.92 -17.81
C VAL A 173 -0.56 -16.21 -17.39
N ASN A 174 0.76 -16.28 -17.51
CA ASN A 174 1.53 -17.48 -17.17
C ASN A 174 1.72 -17.61 -15.64
N ASP A 175 2.48 -18.62 -15.22
CA ASP A 175 2.86 -18.77 -13.82
C ASP A 175 3.95 -17.77 -13.41
N CYS A 176 4.33 -17.78 -12.13
CA CYS A 176 5.31 -16.84 -11.56
C CYS A 176 6.75 -17.04 -12.03
N PHE A 177 7.02 -18.07 -12.84
CA PHE A 177 8.37 -18.45 -13.27
C PHE A 177 8.48 -18.49 -14.80
N THR A 178 7.46 -18.00 -15.49
CA THR A 178 7.36 -18.02 -16.94
C THR A 178 7.01 -16.60 -17.42
N PRO A 179 7.83 -16.01 -18.33
CA PRO A 179 7.52 -14.72 -18.95
C PRO A 179 6.21 -14.80 -19.74
N ASP A 180 5.55 -13.66 -19.96
CA ASP A 180 4.30 -13.59 -20.75
C ASP A 180 4.49 -13.45 -22.26
#